data_AF-A0A0D0CZX8-F1
#
_entry.id   AF-A0A0D0CZX8-F1
#
_cell.length_a   1.000
_cell.length_b   1.000
_cell.length_c   1.000
_cell.angle_alpha   90.00
_cell.angle_beta   90.00
_cell.angle_gamma   90.00
#
_symmetry.space_group_name_H-M   'P 1'
#
loop_
_entity.id
_entity.type
_entity.pdbx_description
1 polymer ?
#
loop_
_entity_poly.entity_id
_entity_poly.type
_entity_poly.pdbx_seq_one_letter_code
_entity_poly.pdbx_strand_id
1 'polypeptide(L)'
;MDEKGNQMGGGCNGIGLKFIFLAEEKENYHQHSDNLELVTIIECAIISSVQRFSNPSLVLSIATSSTGWTDWDTCKHWFTDIFVPEAEKHHVDKEKPIILTLDGHDSHEMRKIKQAAYKHYIIIIALPSKTTHKLQPLDVEVFSSIQRQWSTYCDEQLGQGVRITRYNFIQEYLATCFVITPTLVQKAFTNTRIYPLNTTLFHERDFAPSLASSSVATFPMPYPDEVPSSP
;
A
#
# COMPACT_ATOMS: atom_id res chain seq x y z
N MET A 1 5.32 7.79 -1.12
CA MET A 1 4.45 7.13 -2.12
C MET A 1 4.72 5.66 -2.01
N ASP A 2 3.67 4.87 -2.24
CA ASP A 2 3.74 3.42 -2.22
C ASP A 2 2.69 2.81 -3.15
N GLU A 3 2.95 1.60 -3.59
CA GLU A 3 2.09 0.82 -4.47
C GLU A 3 1.33 -0.24 -3.67
N LYS A 4 0.01 -0.27 -3.84
CA LYS A 4 -0.81 -1.35 -3.29
C LYS A 4 -1.47 -2.15 -4.40
N GLY A 5 -1.06 -3.40 -4.52
CA GLY A 5 -1.77 -4.40 -5.31
C GLY A 5 -3.00 -4.90 -4.54
N ASN A 6 -4.18 -4.75 -5.13
CA ASN A 6 -5.40 -5.36 -4.62
C ASN A 6 -5.79 -6.53 -5.52
N GLN A 7 -5.77 -7.73 -4.95
CA GLN A 7 -6.23 -8.94 -5.64
C GLN A 7 -7.72 -9.13 -5.40
N MET A 8 -8.48 -9.27 -6.49
CA MET A 8 -9.90 -9.63 -6.42
C MET A 8 -10.04 -11.13 -6.17
N GLY A 9 -10.03 -11.54 -4.90
CA GLY A 9 -10.34 -12.91 -4.46
C GLY A 9 -9.27 -13.54 -3.56
N GLY A 10 -9.68 -13.87 -2.32
CA GLY A 10 -9.06 -14.91 -1.46
C GLY A 10 -8.05 -14.47 -0.39
N GLY A 11 -8.48 -14.54 0.88
CA GLY A 11 -7.63 -14.67 2.07
C GLY A 11 -8.43 -15.23 3.25
N CYS A 12 -7.96 -16.31 3.91
CA CYS A 12 -8.69 -17.08 4.95
C CYS A 12 -8.97 -16.35 6.28
N ASN A 13 -8.71 -15.04 6.39
CA ASN A 13 -8.90 -14.28 7.62
C ASN A 13 -10.03 -13.26 7.45
N GLY A 14 -11.24 -13.76 7.14
CA GLY A 14 -12.46 -12.96 7.22
C GLY A 14 -12.80 -12.59 8.67
N ILE A 15 -13.72 -11.65 8.87
CA ILE A 15 -14.09 -11.03 10.16
C ILE A 15 -14.80 -12.03 11.11
N GLY A 16 -14.78 -13.33 10.82
CA GLY A 16 -15.50 -14.38 11.56
C GLY A 16 -17.01 -14.38 11.34
N LEU A 17 -17.53 -13.51 10.47
CA LEU A 17 -18.93 -13.48 10.07
C LEU A 17 -19.21 -14.63 9.09
N LYS A 18 -20.27 -15.39 9.38
CA LYS A 18 -20.78 -16.46 8.51
C LYS A 18 -22.17 -16.08 8.05
N PHE A 19 -22.35 -15.96 6.75
CA PHE A 19 -23.65 -15.76 6.14
C PHE A 19 -24.25 -17.12 5.76
N ILE A 20 -25.54 -17.30 6.01
CA ILE A 20 -26.29 -18.48 5.58
C ILE A 20 -27.21 -18.02 4.47
N PHE A 21 -26.99 -18.55 3.27
CA PHE A 21 -27.81 -18.26 2.09
C PHE A 21 -28.64 -19.47 1.70
N LEU A 22 -29.79 -19.24 1.07
CA LEU A 22 -30.57 -20.31 0.46
C LEU A 22 -29.80 -20.88 -0.73
N ALA A 23 -29.95 -22.18 -1.00
CA ALA A 23 -29.23 -22.86 -2.10
C ALA A 23 -29.51 -22.26 -3.50
N GLU A 24 -30.59 -21.49 -3.61
CA GLU A 24 -31.05 -20.79 -4.82
C GLU A 24 -30.30 -19.46 -5.04
N GLU A 25 -29.72 -18.88 -3.99
CA GLU A 25 -29.00 -17.59 -3.98
C GLU A 25 -27.52 -17.76 -4.34
N LYS A 26 -27.27 -18.35 -5.52
CA LYS A 26 -25.91 -18.71 -5.99
C LYS A 26 -24.94 -17.53 -6.10
N GLU A 27 -25.45 -16.31 -6.29
CA GLU A 27 -24.65 -15.08 -6.35
C GLU A 27 -23.92 -14.77 -5.03
N ASN A 28 -24.40 -15.33 -3.91
CA ASN A 28 -23.92 -15.03 -2.57
C ASN A 28 -22.98 -16.11 -1.99
N TYR A 29 -22.89 -17.28 -2.63
CA TYR A 29 -22.30 -18.48 -2.02
C TYR A 29 -20.77 -18.42 -1.95
N HIS A 30 -20.10 -17.82 -2.93
CA HIS A 30 -18.65 -17.68 -2.95
C HIS A 30 -18.24 -16.51 -3.86
N GLN A 31 -17.82 -15.38 -3.28
CA GLN A 31 -16.96 -14.40 -3.97
C GLN A 31 -15.52 -14.95 -4.09
N HIS A 32 -15.35 -16.20 -4.52
CA HIS A 32 -14.09 -16.68 -5.08
C HIS A 32 -14.22 -16.54 -6.58
N SER A 33 -13.85 -15.38 -7.08
CA SER A 33 -13.60 -15.22 -8.50
C SER A 33 -12.27 -15.91 -8.81
N ASP A 34 -12.26 -16.87 -9.73
CA ASP A 34 -11.02 -17.49 -10.26
C ASP A 34 -10.17 -16.47 -11.06
N ASN A 35 -10.67 -15.26 -11.28
CA ASN A 35 -9.94 -14.18 -11.94
C ASN A 35 -8.94 -13.54 -10.97
N LEU A 36 -7.66 -13.91 -11.11
CA LEU A 36 -6.49 -13.30 -10.45
C LEU A 36 -6.12 -11.92 -11.01
N GLU A 37 -7.10 -11.12 -11.45
CA GLU A 37 -6.81 -9.79 -11.99
C GLU A 37 -6.34 -8.86 -10.87
N LEU A 38 -5.15 -8.27 -11.07
CA LEU A 38 -4.51 -7.36 -10.13
C LEU A 38 -4.85 -5.92 -10.51
N VAL A 39 -5.41 -5.17 -9.55
CA VAL A 39 -5.53 -3.71 -9.66
C VAL A 39 -4.47 -3.08 -8.78
N THR A 40 -3.54 -2.36 -9.41
CA THR A 40 -2.53 -1.56 -8.72
C THR A 40 -3.07 -0.17 -8.42
N ILE A 41 -2.95 0.26 -7.17
CA ILE A 41 -3.32 1.60 -6.72
C ILE A 41 -2.06 2.30 -6.20
N ILE A 42 -1.79 3.51 -6.72
CA ILE A 42 -0.66 4.33 -6.28
C ILE A 42 -1.18 5.39 -5.31
N GLU A 43 -0.75 5.31 -4.06
CA GLU A 43 -1.16 6.25 -3.01
C GLU A 43 0.01 7.13 -2.58
N CYS A 44 -0.28 8.41 -2.35
CA CYS A 44 0.69 9.36 -1.84
C CYS A 44 0.07 10.24 -0.75
N ALA A 45 0.67 10.22 0.43
CA ALA A 45 0.29 11.09 1.54
C ALA A 45 1.25 12.29 1.62
N ILE A 46 0.71 13.50 1.72
CA ILE A 46 1.48 14.75 1.85
C ILE A 46 1.20 15.39 3.22
N ILE A 47 2.26 15.80 3.91
CA ILE A 47 2.20 16.57 5.16
C ILE A 47 3.05 17.84 5.04
N SER A 48 2.57 18.95 5.64
CA SER A 48 3.27 20.25 5.65
C SER A 48 3.56 20.68 7.10
N SER A 49 4.73 21.31 7.31
CA SER A 49 5.34 21.53 8.63
C SER A 49 5.03 22.87 9.31
N VAL A 50 4.19 23.74 8.72
CA VAL A 50 3.96 25.10 9.24
C VAL A 50 2.67 25.16 10.07
N GLN A 51 2.78 25.81 11.24
CA GLN A 51 1.78 25.97 12.30
C GLN A 51 0.35 26.16 11.78
N ARG A 52 -0.54 25.28 12.27
CA ARG A 52 -1.90 24.96 11.78
C ARG A 52 -1.87 23.99 10.60
N PHE A 53 -1.95 22.71 10.95
CA PHE A 53 -2.28 21.56 10.10
C PHE A 53 -3.64 21.75 9.40
N SER A 54 -3.75 22.72 8.50
CA SER A 54 -5.05 23.13 7.99
C SER A 54 -5.66 22.10 7.05
N ASN A 55 -4.89 21.27 6.33
CA ASN A 55 -5.37 20.10 5.59
C ASN A 55 -4.19 19.22 5.10
N PRO A 56 -3.78 18.14 5.78
CA PRO A 56 -3.08 17.04 5.10
C PRO A 56 -3.98 16.47 4.00
N SER A 57 -3.40 16.23 2.83
CA SER A 57 -4.11 15.78 1.63
C SER A 57 -3.53 14.46 1.17
N LEU A 58 -4.42 13.50 0.90
CA LEU A 58 -4.06 12.28 0.19
C LEU A 58 -4.22 12.55 -1.30
N VAL A 59 -3.16 12.28 -2.05
CA VAL A 59 -3.18 12.29 -3.51
C VAL A 59 -3.33 10.84 -3.96
N LEU A 60 -4.51 10.51 -4.47
CA LEU A 60 -4.83 9.20 -4.99
C LEU A 60 -4.82 9.22 -6.51
N SER A 61 -4.07 8.31 -7.12
CA SER A 61 -4.06 8.11 -8.57
C SER A 61 -4.27 6.65 -8.88
N ILE A 62 -5.09 6.39 -9.90
CA ILE A 62 -5.39 5.05 -10.38
C ILE A 62 -4.86 4.93 -11.80
N ALA A 63 -4.02 3.93 -12.01
CA ALA A 63 -3.48 3.59 -13.31
C ALA A 63 -3.68 2.10 -13.57
N THR A 64 -3.87 1.74 -14.84
CA THR A 64 -3.94 0.35 -15.28
C THR A 64 -2.78 0.08 -16.21
N SER A 65 -2.09 -1.05 -16.03
CA SER A 65 -1.06 -1.51 -16.95
C SER A 65 -1.43 -2.88 -17.50
N SER A 66 -0.94 -3.19 -18.70
CA SER A 66 -1.19 -4.49 -19.35
C SER A 66 -0.51 -5.66 -18.62
N THR A 67 0.49 -5.38 -17.79
CA THR A 67 1.23 -6.38 -17.00
C THR A 67 0.72 -6.51 -15.57
N GLY A 68 -0.14 -5.59 -15.11
CA GLY A 68 -0.54 -5.49 -13.71
C GLY A 68 0.56 -4.96 -12.77
N TRP A 69 1.67 -4.50 -13.33
CA TRP A 69 2.80 -3.89 -12.58
C TRP A 69 2.96 -2.43 -12.98
N THR A 70 3.44 -1.59 -12.06
CA THR A 70 3.82 -0.21 -12.39
C THR A 70 4.91 -0.19 -13.45
N ASP A 71 4.61 0.47 -14.58
CA ASP A 71 5.59 0.76 -15.62
C ASP A 71 6.18 2.18 -15.48
N TRP A 72 7.23 2.44 -16.24
CA TRP A 72 7.99 3.68 -16.17
C TRP A 72 7.18 4.90 -16.60
N ASP A 73 6.35 4.75 -17.63
CA ASP A 73 5.54 5.85 -18.15
C ASP A 73 4.44 6.23 -17.16
N THR A 74 3.85 5.24 -16.48
CA THR A 74 2.90 5.43 -15.38
C THR A 74 3.56 6.15 -14.21
N CYS A 75 4.75 5.71 -13.78
CA CYS A 75 5.49 6.36 -12.70
C CYS A 75 5.86 7.82 -13.03
N LYS A 76 6.30 8.08 -14.27
CA LYS A 76 6.62 9.43 -14.73
C LYS A 76 5.37 10.31 -14.78
N HIS A 77 4.28 9.82 -15.36
CA HIS A 77 3.00 10.53 -15.45
C HIS A 77 2.48 10.88 -14.06
N TRP A 78 2.47 9.91 -13.15
CA TRP A 78 2.13 10.15 -11.75
C TRP A 78 3.01 11.24 -11.13
N PHE A 79 4.35 11.17 -11.31
CA PHE A 79 5.24 12.15 -10.70
C PHE A 79 5.01 13.57 -11.25
N THR A 80 4.99 13.73 -12.59
CA THR A 80 4.95 15.06 -13.21
C THR A 80 3.57 15.69 -13.21
N ASP A 81 2.52 14.89 -13.42
CA ASP A 81 1.20 15.41 -13.75
C ASP A 81 0.27 15.38 -12.53
N ILE A 82 0.63 14.62 -11.48
CA ILE A 82 -0.17 14.45 -10.27
C ILE A 82 0.60 14.91 -9.04
N PHE A 83 1.74 14.28 -8.73
CA PHE A 83 2.48 14.57 -7.50
C PHE A 83 3.04 15.98 -7.47
N VAL A 84 3.78 16.42 -8.50
CA VAL A 84 4.40 17.76 -8.52
C VAL A 84 3.36 18.88 -8.34
N PRO A 85 2.25 18.94 -9.10
CA PRO A 85 1.22 19.96 -8.91
C PRO A 85 0.62 19.96 -7.51
N GLU A 86 0.32 18.78 -6.96
CA GLU A 86 -0.24 18.67 -5.60
C GLU A 86 0.77 19.05 -4.52
N ALA A 87 2.03 18.65 -4.66
CA ALA A 87 3.10 19.01 -3.76
C ALA A 87 3.33 20.53 -3.75
N GLU A 88 3.33 21.18 -4.91
CA GLU A 88 3.51 22.63 -5.03
C GLU A 88 2.36 23.42 -4.40
N LYS A 89 1.11 22.94 -4.47
CA LYS A 89 -0.05 23.53 -3.79
C LYS A 89 0.10 23.52 -2.28
N HIS A 90 0.69 22.45 -1.73
CA HIS A 90 0.87 22.27 -0.28
C HIS A 90 2.25 22.76 0.22
N HIS A 91 3.08 23.31 -0.66
CA HIS A 91 4.42 23.79 -0.36
C HIS A 91 4.37 25.19 0.26
N VAL A 92 4.30 25.21 1.59
CA VAL A 92 4.11 26.44 2.39
C VAL A 92 5.38 27.30 2.43
N ASP A 93 6.55 26.69 2.50
CA ASP A 93 7.84 27.38 2.63
C ASP A 93 8.72 27.14 1.40
N LYS A 94 8.74 28.10 0.47
CA LYS A 94 9.47 28.00 -0.80
C LYS A 94 10.99 27.98 -0.64
N GLU A 95 11.53 28.32 0.53
CA GLU A 95 12.96 28.24 0.83
C GLU A 95 13.39 26.84 1.26
N LYS A 96 12.44 25.99 1.67
CA LYS A 96 12.68 24.60 2.08
C LYS A 96 12.30 23.61 0.98
N PRO A 97 13.06 22.52 0.82
CA PRO A 97 12.74 21.50 -0.16
C PRO A 97 11.51 20.70 0.27
N ILE A 98 10.78 20.18 -0.71
CA ILE A 98 9.76 19.15 -0.50
C ILE A 98 10.47 17.80 -0.41
N ILE A 99 10.12 16.96 0.56
CA ILE A 99 10.71 15.63 0.71
C ILE A 99 9.70 14.58 0.24
N LEU A 100 10.10 13.77 -0.75
CA LEU A 100 9.36 12.59 -1.20
C LEU A 100 10.09 11.32 -0.75
N THR A 101 9.43 10.50 0.08
CA THR A 101 9.92 9.16 0.44
C THR A 101 9.33 8.10 -0.48
N LEU A 102 10.17 7.17 -0.94
CA LEU A 102 9.82 6.02 -1.78
C LEU A 102 10.34 4.74 -1.14
N ASP A 103 9.63 3.63 -1.32
CA ASP A 103 10.20 2.32 -1.05
C ASP A 103 11.26 2.00 -2.12
N GLY A 104 12.30 1.25 -1.75
CA GLY A 104 13.48 1.04 -2.58
C GLY A 104 13.28 0.06 -3.75
N HIS A 105 12.20 0.17 -4.52
CA HIS A 105 11.97 -0.65 -5.70
C HIS A 105 12.88 -0.24 -6.88
N ASP A 106 13.28 -1.21 -7.69
CA ASP A 106 14.48 -1.15 -8.51
C ASP A 106 14.52 0.04 -9.49
N SER A 107 15.67 0.69 -9.53
CA SER A 107 15.86 2.11 -9.85
C SER A 107 16.20 2.43 -11.31
N HIS A 108 15.81 1.58 -12.26
CA HIS A 108 16.49 1.56 -13.55
C HIS A 108 16.23 2.69 -14.55
N GLU A 109 15.28 3.62 -14.35
CA GLU A 109 15.25 4.87 -15.16
C GLU A 109 14.81 6.14 -14.39
N MET A 110 15.52 6.41 -13.29
CA MET A 110 15.32 7.54 -12.39
C MET A 110 15.71 8.93 -12.96
N ARG A 111 16.23 9.05 -14.19
CA ARG A 111 16.83 10.31 -14.67
C ARG A 111 15.81 11.42 -14.91
N LYS A 112 14.71 11.13 -15.62
CA LYS A 112 13.67 12.14 -15.92
C LYS A 112 12.96 12.59 -14.64
N ILE A 113 12.67 11.65 -13.74
CA ILE A 113 12.07 11.94 -12.43
C ILE A 113 13.03 12.78 -11.59
N LYS A 114 14.33 12.44 -11.52
CA LYS A 114 15.34 13.26 -10.83
C LYS A 114 15.45 14.68 -11.39
N GLN A 115 15.42 14.83 -12.72
CA GLN A 115 15.47 16.13 -13.37
C GLN A 115 14.24 16.99 -13.04
N ALA A 116 13.05 16.39 -13.07
CA ALA A 116 11.83 17.06 -12.66
C ALA A 116 11.88 17.41 -11.15
N ALA A 117 12.27 16.47 -10.30
CA ALA A 117 12.41 16.71 -8.86
C ALA A 117 13.36 17.87 -8.55
N TYR A 118 14.53 17.91 -9.20
CA TYR A 118 15.49 19.00 -9.07
C TYR A 118 14.89 20.35 -9.49
N LYS A 119 14.16 20.40 -10.61
CA LYS A 119 13.51 21.62 -11.11
C LYS A 119 12.46 22.17 -10.14
N HIS A 120 11.77 21.29 -9.41
CA HIS A 120 10.68 21.65 -8.49
C HIS A 120 11.12 21.68 -7.02
N TYR A 121 12.43 21.68 -6.74
CA TYR A 121 13.00 21.69 -5.38
C TYR A 121 12.48 20.55 -4.49
N ILE A 122 12.35 19.36 -5.09
CA ILE A 122 11.94 18.11 -4.45
C ILE A 122 13.17 17.22 -4.23
N ILE A 123 13.37 16.77 -2.99
CA ILE A 123 14.37 15.78 -2.62
C ILE A 123 13.70 14.42 -2.51
N ILE A 124 14.18 13.45 -3.29
CA ILE A 124 13.70 12.07 -3.25
C ILE A 124 14.60 11.27 -2.31
N ILE A 125 13.99 10.60 -1.32
CA ILE A 125 14.66 9.72 -0.37
C ILE A 125 14.12 8.29 -0.56
N ALA A 126 14.99 7.36 -0.93
CA ALA A 126 14.66 5.94 -0.93
C ALA A 126 14.83 5.38 0.49
N LEU A 127 13.80 4.72 1.01
CA LEU A 127 13.86 4.06 2.31
C LEU A 127 14.76 2.81 2.22
N PRO A 128 15.51 2.48 3.28
CA PRO A 128 16.33 1.27 3.28
C PRO A 128 15.50 0.02 3.05
N SER A 129 16.07 -0.98 2.37
CA SER A 129 15.39 -2.24 2.08
C SER A 129 14.85 -2.91 3.36
N LYS A 130 13.67 -3.52 3.26
CA LYS A 130 12.98 -4.25 4.36
C LYS A 130 12.63 -3.40 5.59
N THR A 131 12.63 -2.06 5.48
CA THR A 131 12.25 -1.16 6.58
C THR A 131 10.84 -0.59 6.46
N THR A 132 10.09 -0.98 5.42
CA THR A 132 8.73 -0.56 5.11
C THR A 132 7.80 -0.59 6.33
N HIS A 133 7.78 -1.72 7.06
CA HIS A 133 7.01 -1.92 8.29
C HIS A 133 7.30 -0.97 9.47
N LYS A 134 8.32 -0.11 9.36
CA LYS A 134 8.69 0.89 10.37
C LYS A 134 8.76 2.30 9.83
N LEU A 135 9.28 2.47 8.61
CA LEU A 135 9.57 3.78 8.04
C LEU A 135 8.52 4.25 7.04
N GLN A 136 7.75 3.36 6.40
CA GLN A 136 6.81 3.78 5.36
C GLN A 136 5.44 4.12 5.99
N PRO A 137 5.00 5.40 5.97
CA PRO A 137 3.77 5.80 6.67
C PRO A 137 2.53 5.12 6.11
N LEU A 138 2.54 4.84 4.80
CA LEU A 138 1.43 4.19 4.12
C LEU A 138 1.21 2.78 4.68
N ASP A 139 2.26 1.95 4.77
CA ASP A 139 2.14 0.60 5.35
C ASP A 139 1.84 0.58 6.85
N VAL A 140 2.47 1.48 7.61
CA VAL A 140 2.38 1.46 9.08
C VAL A 140 0.95 1.73 9.55
N GLU A 141 0.20 2.60 8.87
CA GLU A 141 -1.12 3.04 9.38
C GLU A 141 -2.20 3.20 8.31
N VAL A 142 -1.88 3.74 7.12
CA VAL A 142 -2.90 4.12 6.13
C VAL A 142 -3.49 2.87 5.45
N PHE A 143 -2.63 2.00 4.93
CA PHE A 143 -3.06 0.79 4.21
C PHE A 143 -3.79 -0.21 5.08
N SER A 144 -3.40 -0.34 6.35
CA SER A 144 -4.09 -1.22 7.30
C SER A 144 -5.51 -0.71 7.58
N SER A 145 -5.68 0.61 7.69
CA SER A 145 -6.99 1.24 7.88
C SER A 145 -7.90 1.05 6.66
N ILE A 146 -7.38 1.26 5.45
CA ILE A 146 -8.12 1.02 4.21
C ILE A 146 -8.48 -0.46 4.08
N GLN A 147 -7.54 -1.38 4.33
CA GLN A 147 -7.81 -2.81 4.20
C GLN A 147 -8.91 -3.28 5.15
N ARG A 148 -8.93 -2.76 6.37
CA ARG A 148 -9.98 -3.06 7.34
C ARG A 148 -11.33 -2.55 6.85
N GLN A 149 -11.40 -1.30 6.39
CA GLN A 149 -12.63 -0.72 5.86
C GLN A 149 -13.11 -1.45 4.60
N TRP A 150 -12.20 -1.77 3.69
CA TRP A 150 -12.47 -2.53 2.47
C TRP A 150 -13.04 -3.91 2.77
N SER A 151 -12.49 -4.62 3.75
CA SER A 151 -13.00 -5.93 4.17
C SER A 151 -14.42 -5.83 4.70
N THR A 152 -14.69 -4.87 5.61
CA THR A 152 -16.04 -4.62 6.13
C THR A 152 -17.01 -4.26 5.00
N TYR A 153 -16.59 -3.38 4.08
CA TYR A 153 -17.41 -2.96 2.95
C TYR A 153 -17.77 -4.14 2.03
N CYS A 154 -16.81 -5.02 1.73
CA CYS A 154 -17.06 -6.22 0.95
C CYS A 154 -18.08 -7.14 1.62
N ASP A 155 -17.97 -7.35 2.94
CA ASP A 155 -18.93 -8.17 3.71
C ASP A 155 -20.34 -7.56 3.69
N GLU A 156 -20.46 -6.24 3.78
CA GLU A 156 -21.75 -5.53 3.70
C GLU A 156 -22.38 -5.63 2.30
N GLN A 157 -21.59 -5.48 1.24
CA GLN A 157 -22.05 -5.64 -0.14
C GLN A 157 -22.46 -7.07 -0.45
N LEU A 158 -21.71 -8.05 0.06
CA LEU A 158 -22.09 -9.45 -0.05
C LEU A 158 -23.43 -9.73 0.65
N GLY A 159 -23.64 -9.17 1.85
CA GLY A 159 -24.92 -9.27 2.57
C GLY A 159 -26.11 -8.65 1.83
N GLN A 160 -25.87 -7.70 0.93
CA GLN A 160 -26.88 -7.06 0.07
C GLN A 160 -27.02 -7.73 -1.31
N GLY A 161 -26.22 -8.76 -1.60
CA GLY A 161 -26.17 -9.40 -2.91
C GLY A 161 -25.50 -8.57 -4.01
N VAL A 162 -24.76 -7.53 -3.64
CA VAL A 162 -24.00 -6.69 -4.58
C VAL A 162 -22.64 -7.34 -4.84
N ARG A 163 -22.36 -7.64 -6.12
CA ARG A 163 -21.10 -8.24 -6.53
C ARG A 163 -20.08 -7.17 -6.88
N ILE A 164 -18.91 -7.23 -6.25
CA ILE A 164 -17.75 -6.43 -6.65
C ILE A 164 -17.04 -7.15 -7.81
N THR A 165 -16.86 -6.44 -8.91
CA THR A 165 -16.24 -6.90 -10.16
C THR A 165 -15.14 -5.92 -10.56
N ARG A 166 -14.32 -6.29 -11.54
CA ARG A 166 -13.29 -5.39 -12.10
C ARG A 166 -13.83 -4.06 -12.62
N TYR A 167 -15.11 -4.03 -13.02
CA TYR A 167 -15.74 -2.87 -13.65
C TYR A 167 -16.22 -1.83 -12.63
N ASN A 168 -16.59 -2.26 -11.42
CA ASN A 168 -16.98 -1.36 -10.33
C ASN A 168 -15.93 -1.27 -9.21
N PHE A 169 -14.89 -2.11 -9.21
CA PHE A 169 -13.85 -2.14 -8.17
C PHE A 169 -13.31 -0.75 -7.81
N ILE A 170 -12.97 0.06 -8.83
CA ILE A 170 -12.45 1.42 -8.61
C ILE A 170 -13.46 2.29 -7.85
N GLN A 171 -14.73 2.26 -8.28
CA GLN A 171 -15.77 3.05 -7.66
C GLN A 171 -16.00 2.61 -6.21
N GLU A 172 -16.07 1.30 -5.96
CA GLU A 172 -16.26 0.77 -4.61
C GLU A 172 -15.06 1.06 -3.71
N TYR A 173 -13.83 0.91 -4.22
CA TYR A 173 -12.62 1.18 -3.45
C TYR A 173 -12.57 2.65 -3.04
N LEU A 174 -12.83 3.56 -3.97
CA LEU A 174 -12.93 5.00 -3.68
C LEU A 174 -13.98 5.33 -2.63
N ALA A 175 -15.09 4.59 -2.61
CA ALA A 175 -16.14 4.73 -1.60
C ALA A 175 -15.66 4.33 -0.18
N THR A 176 -14.52 3.64 -0.04
CA THR A 176 -13.92 3.30 1.25
C THR A 176 -12.80 4.26 1.68
N CYS A 177 -12.26 5.06 0.76
CA CYS A 177 -11.13 5.96 1.03
C CYS A 177 -11.47 7.11 2.00
N PHE A 178 -12.74 7.33 2.37
CA PHE A 178 -13.12 8.33 3.39
C PHE A 178 -12.49 8.06 4.76
N VAL A 179 -12.06 6.81 5.02
CA VAL A 179 -11.34 6.44 6.25
C VAL A 179 -9.99 7.17 6.36
N ILE A 180 -9.45 7.64 5.23
CA ILE A 180 -8.18 8.35 5.17
C ILE A 180 -8.40 9.79 5.58
N THR A 181 -8.25 10.03 6.88
CA THR A 181 -8.44 11.34 7.48
C THR A 181 -7.11 12.06 7.71
N PRO A 182 -7.13 13.38 7.82
CA PRO A 182 -5.98 14.16 8.24
C PRO A 182 -5.23 13.67 9.47
N THR A 183 -5.97 13.24 10.48
CA THR A 183 -5.44 12.73 11.74
C THR A 183 -4.76 11.38 11.55
N LEU A 184 -5.30 10.51 10.68
CA LEU A 184 -4.68 9.24 10.32
C LEU A 184 -3.32 9.45 9.65
N VAL A 185 -3.26 10.36 8.68
CA VAL A 185 -2.00 10.68 7.98
C VAL A 185 -0.97 11.23 8.96
N GLN A 186 -1.35 12.17 9.83
CA GLN A 186 -0.43 12.70 10.86
C GLN A 186 0.08 11.61 11.80
N LYS A 187 -0.80 10.70 12.22
CA LYS A 187 -0.44 9.56 13.06
C LYS A 187 0.54 8.64 12.34
N ALA A 188 0.33 8.38 11.06
CA ALA A 188 1.24 7.59 10.22
C ALA A 188 2.66 8.18 10.19
N PHE A 189 2.78 9.49 9.96
CA PHE A 189 4.08 10.20 9.96
C PHE A 189 4.73 10.24 11.36
N THR A 190 3.91 10.34 12.42
CA THR A 190 4.39 10.33 13.79
C THR A 190 4.90 8.94 14.19
N ASN A 191 4.18 7.88 13.84
CA ASN A 191 4.53 6.49 14.14
C ASN A 191 5.82 6.06 13.44
N THR A 192 6.00 6.50 12.19
CA THR A 192 7.23 6.27 11.42
C THR A 192 8.39 7.17 11.82
N ARG A 193 8.13 8.18 12.66
CA ARG A 193 9.13 9.16 13.12
C ARG A 193 9.83 9.91 12.00
N ILE A 194 9.23 9.94 10.81
CA ILE A 194 9.66 10.82 9.72
C ILE A 194 9.30 12.26 10.08
N TYR A 195 8.13 12.47 10.69
CA TYR A 195 7.69 13.78 11.13
C TYR A 195 6.84 13.70 12.42
N PRO A 196 7.26 14.34 13.53
CA PRO A 196 8.55 14.99 13.73
C PRO A 196 9.71 14.00 13.58
N LEU A 197 10.82 14.45 12.97
CA LEU A 197 11.98 13.60 12.72
C LEU A 197 12.57 13.08 14.03
N ASN A 198 12.64 11.76 14.19
CA ASN A 198 13.28 11.13 15.34
C ASN A 198 14.05 9.86 14.92
N THR A 199 15.37 9.89 15.13
CA THR A 199 16.32 8.87 14.70
C THR A 199 16.40 7.65 15.62
N THR A 200 15.67 7.65 16.74
CA THR A 200 15.69 6.56 17.73
C THR A 200 14.66 5.44 17.44
N LEU A 201 14.17 5.35 16.20
CA LEU A 201 13.20 4.34 15.80
C LEU A 201 13.78 2.92 15.79
N PHE A 202 15.04 2.79 15.37
CA PHE A 202 15.74 1.51 15.32
C PHE A 202 16.54 1.29 16.60
N HIS A 203 16.44 0.08 17.14
CA HIS A 203 17.21 -0.37 18.28
C HIS A 203 18.27 -1.37 17.84
N GLU A 204 19.28 -1.65 18.68
CA GLU A 204 20.37 -2.58 18.35
C GLU A 204 19.87 -3.95 17.86
N ARG A 205 18.77 -4.44 18.43
CA ARG A 205 18.11 -5.70 18.01
C ARG A 205 17.69 -5.72 16.54
N ASP A 206 17.40 -4.57 15.95
CA ASP A 206 16.93 -4.47 14.57
C ASP A 206 18.07 -4.62 13.56
N PHE A 207 19.31 -4.43 14.04
CA PHE A 207 20.54 -4.69 13.31
C PHE A 207 21.15 -6.06 13.65
N ALA A 208 20.57 -6.77 14.62
CA ALA A 208 21.02 -8.10 14.99
C ALA A 208 20.74 -9.08 13.84
N PRO A 209 21.62 -10.07 13.62
CA PRO A 209 21.36 -11.10 12.63
C PRO A 209 20.07 -11.86 12.95
N SER A 210 19.34 -12.26 11.91
CA SER A 210 18.18 -13.13 12.07
C SER A 210 18.56 -14.39 12.84
N LEU A 211 17.85 -14.67 13.93
CA LEU A 211 18.01 -15.94 14.66
C LEU A 211 17.54 -17.07 13.75
N ALA A 212 18.40 -18.07 13.53
CA ALA A 212 18.01 -19.30 12.86
C ALA A 212 17.04 -20.07 13.77
N SER A 213 15.74 -19.80 13.66
CA SER A 213 14.70 -20.52 14.40
C SER A 213 14.37 -21.88 13.79
N SER A 214 14.82 -22.13 12.56
CA SER A 214 14.65 -23.42 11.88
C SER A 214 16.02 -24.07 11.69
N SER A 215 16.32 -25.03 12.56
CA SER A 215 17.42 -25.99 12.38
C SER A 215 16.91 -27.37 11.95
N VAL A 216 15.58 -27.56 11.85
CA VAL A 216 14.94 -28.84 11.54
C VAL A 216 13.79 -28.57 10.57
N ALA A 217 13.82 -29.22 9.40
CA ALA A 217 12.71 -29.19 8.47
C ALA A 217 11.51 -29.95 9.07
N THR A 218 10.47 -29.23 9.48
CA THR A 218 9.18 -29.82 9.84
C THR A 218 8.38 -30.03 8.56
N PHE A 219 8.42 -31.24 8.02
CA PHE A 219 7.54 -31.63 6.94
C PHE A 219 6.14 -31.96 7.51
N PRO A 220 5.05 -31.56 6.83
CA PRO A 220 3.72 -32.03 7.19
C PRO A 220 3.66 -33.54 6.98
N MET A 221 3.36 -34.30 8.03
CA MET A 221 3.09 -35.74 7.90
C MET A 221 1.87 -35.94 6.98
N PRO A 222 1.93 -36.85 5.98
CA PRO A 222 2.90 -37.92 5.78
C PRO A 222 3.83 -37.58 4.60
N TYR A 223 4.86 -36.75 4.83
CA TYR A 223 5.94 -36.63 3.86
C TYR A 223 6.86 -37.84 4.01
N PRO A 224 7.19 -38.57 2.93
CA PRO A 224 8.03 -39.77 3.03
C PRO A 224 9.46 -39.40 3.46
N ASP A 225 9.95 -40.05 4.52
CA ASP A 225 11.30 -39.87 5.05
C ASP A 225 12.39 -40.34 4.06
N GLU A 226 12.02 -41.18 3.10
CA GLU A 226 12.90 -41.69 2.06
C GLU A 226 12.33 -41.35 0.68
N VAL A 227 13.00 -40.42 -0.01
CA VAL A 227 12.84 -40.26 -1.46
C VAL A 227 13.70 -41.35 -2.11
N PRO A 228 13.11 -42.32 -2.84
CA PRO A 228 13.93 -43.28 -3.57
C PRO A 228 14.84 -42.51 -4.51
N SER A 229 16.15 -42.76 -4.43
CA SER A 229 17.07 -42.24 -5.44
C SER A 229 16.65 -42.83 -6.79
N SER A 230 16.43 -41.95 -7.76
CA SER A 230 16.00 -42.34 -9.11
C SER A 230 16.96 -43.40 -9.68
N PRO A 231 16.44 -44.40 -10.42
CA PRO A 231 17.27 -45.39 -11.11
C PRO A 231 18.15 -44.78 -12.19
#